data_AF-A0ABD6BL49-F1
#
_entry.id   AF-A0ABD6BL49-F1
#
_cell.length_a   1.000
_cell.length_b   1.000
_cell.length_c   1.000
_cell.angle_alpha   90.00
_cell.angle_beta   90.00
_cell.angle_gamma   90.00
#
_symmetry.space_group_name_H-M   'P 1'
#
loop_
_entity.id
_entity.type
_entity.pdbx_description
1 polymer ?
#
loop_
_entity_poly.entity_id
_entity_poly.type
_entity_poly.pdbx_seq_one_letter_code
_entity_poly.pdbx_strand_id
1 'polypeptide(L)' 'MSDTRGELEVETLLKLVLGLVAVLLVLEIAETVISGLAWLLGPFFVVIQLAIAVLIVLWLLDRL' A
#
# COMPACT_ATOMS: atom_id res chain seq x y z
N MET A 1 -36.47 10.46 21.40
CA MET A 1 -35.43 11.04 20.52
C MET A 1 -34.13 10.83 21.26
N SER A 2 -33.39 9.77 20.91
CA SER A 2 -32.19 9.35 21.65
C SER A 2 -31.03 10.24 21.23
N ASP A 3 -30.83 11.33 21.96
CA ASP A 3 -29.71 12.25 21.74
C ASP A 3 -28.44 11.65 22.36
N THR A 4 -27.91 10.61 21.73
CA THR A 4 -26.75 9.82 22.18
C THR A 4 -25.44 10.36 21.60
N ARG A 5 -25.43 11.61 21.11
CA ARG A 5 -24.21 12.24 20.59
C ARG A 5 -23.31 12.63 21.77
N GLY A 6 -22.31 11.80 22.06
CA GLY A 6 -21.27 12.10 23.06
C GLY A 6 -21.23 11.18 24.28
N GLU A 7 -21.82 9.99 24.23
CA GLU A 7 -21.75 9.01 25.34
C GLU A 7 -20.33 8.43 25.54
N LEU A 8 -19.42 8.63 24.58
CA LEU A 8 -18.03 8.22 24.70
C LEU A 8 -17.25 9.17 25.61
N GLU A 9 -16.73 8.62 26.70
CA GLU A 9 -15.81 9.34 27.58
C GLU A 9 -14.59 9.86 26.80
N VAL A 10 -14.15 11.07 27.14
CA VAL A 10 -13.02 11.76 26.49
C VAL A 10 -11.76 10.90 26.49
N GLU A 11 -11.51 10.18 27.58
CA GLU A 11 -10.37 9.27 27.69
C GLU A 11 -10.44 8.13 26.67
N THR A 12 -11.63 7.55 26.47
CA THR A 12 -11.86 6.50 25.47
C THR A 12 -11.66 7.02 24.05
N LEU A 13 -12.17 8.23 23.76
CA LEU A 13 -11.95 8.89 22.47
C LEU A 13 -10.46 9.15 22.23
N LEU A 14 -9.73 9.64 23.23
CA LEU A 14 -8.30 9.89 23.11
C LEU A 14 -7.51 8.61 22.86
N LYS A 15 -7.81 7.52 23.57
CA LYS A 15 -7.19 6.21 23.33
C LYS A 15 -7.49 5.67 21.94
N LEU A 16 -8.72 5.83 21.47
CA LEU A 16 -9.12 5.41 20.13
C LEU A 16 -8.39 6.20 19.05
N VAL A 17 -8.35 7.53 19.18
CA VAL A 17 -7.60 8.41 18.26
C VAL A 17 -6.11 8.07 18.29
N LEU A 18 -5.52 7.85 19.47
CA LEU A 18 -4.12 7.46 19.59
C LEU A 18 -3.85 6.11 18.90
N GLY A 19 -4.74 5.13 19.07
CA GLY A 19 -4.65 3.84 18.37
C GLY A 19 -4.74 4.01 16.85
N LEU A 20 -5.66 4.84 16.37
CA LEU A 20 -5.80 5.15 14.94
C LEU A 20 -4.54 5.84 14.39
N VAL A 21 -4.00 6.82 15.11
CA VAL A 21 -2.75 7.49 14.73
C VAL A 21 -1.58 6.48 14.70
N ALA A 22 -1.50 5.58 15.67
CA ALA A 22 -0.48 4.54 15.67
C ALA A 22 -0.59 3.61 14.44
N VAL A 23 -1.82 3.22 14.06
CA VAL A 23 -2.06 2.44 12.84
C VAL A 23 -1.66 3.23 11.60
N LEU A 24 -2.01 4.52 11.52
CA LEU A 24 -1.61 5.39 10.41
C LEU A 24 -0.10 5.48 10.28
N LEU A 25 0.62 5.66 11.39
CA LEU A 25 2.09 5.69 11.38
C LEU A 25 2.70 4.38 10.87
N VAL A 26 2.13 3.23 11.23
CA VAL A 26 2.58 1.93 10.71
C VAL A 26 2.37 1.84 9.20
N LEU A 27 1.21 2.29 8.70
CA LEU A 27 0.93 2.31 7.27
C LEU A 27 1.88 3.26 6.52
N GLU A 28 2.18 4.42 7.07
CA GLU A 28 3.10 5.39 6.47
C GLU A 28 4.54 4.86 6.39
N ILE A 29 5.00 4.15 7.43
CA ILE A 29 6.28 3.44 7.40
C ILE A 29 6.26 2.36 6.32
N ALA A 30 5.19 1.57 6.23
CA ALA A 30 5.05 0.54 5.21
C ALA A 30 5.10 1.14 3.79
N GLU A 31 4.37 2.24 3.55
CA GLU A 31 4.39 2.95 2.27
C GLU A 31 5.79 3.46 1.92
N THR A 32 6.50 4.04 2.88
CA THR A 32 7.87 4.52 2.69
C THR A 32 8.81 3.37 2.29
N VAL A 33 8.71 2.22 2.96
CA VAL A 33 9.52 1.03 2.66
C VAL A 33 9.20 0.49 1.27
N ILE A 34 7.91 0.34 0.94
CA ILE A 34 7.47 -0.16 -0.37
C ILE A 34 7.92 0.79 -1.48
N SER A 35 7.77 2.10 -1.28
CA SER A 35 8.18 3.13 -2.24
C SER A 35 9.69 3.16 -2.44
N GLY A 36 10.47 3.01 -1.37
CA GLY A 36 11.93 2.88 -1.47
C GLY A 36 12.35 1.64 -2.27
N LEU A 37 11.68 0.51 -2.05
CA LEU A 37 11.94 -0.72 -2.81
C LEU A 37 11.52 -0.59 -4.28
N ALA A 38 10.37 0.03 -4.53
CA ALA A 38 9.88 0.31 -5.87
C ALA A 38 10.79 1.28 -6.63
N TRP A 39 11.37 2.29 -5.96
CA TRP A 39 12.36 3.18 -6.57
C TRP A 39 13.63 2.41 -6.98
N LEU A 40 14.13 1.53 -6.11
CA LEU A 40 15.31 0.70 -6.41
C LEU A 40 15.06 -0.24 -7.60
N LEU A 41 13.88 -0.83 -7.68
CA LEU A 41 13.48 -1.75 -8.76
C LEU A 41 12.95 -1.03 -10.00
N GLY A 42 12.62 0.26 -9.89
CA GLY A 42 11.98 1.08 -10.93
C GLY A 42 12.71 1.06 -12.28
N PRO A 43 14.04 1.24 -12.33
CA PRO A 43 14.79 1.15 -13.58
C PRO A 43 14.69 -0.22 -14.26
N PHE A 44 14.60 -1.30 -13.47
CA PHE A 44 14.48 -2.66 -13.97
C PHE A 44 13.05 -3.00 -14.40
N PHE A 45 12.04 -2.24 -13.96
CA PHE A 45 10.64 -2.44 -14.33
C PHE A 45 10.42 -2.37 -15.85
N VAL A 46 11.13 -1.47 -16.54
CA VAL A 46 11.08 -1.37 -18.00
C VAL A 46 11.65 -2.62 -18.66
N VAL A 47 12.79 -3.12 -18.15
CA VAL A 47 13.43 -4.33 -18.67
C VAL A 47 12.53 -5.56 -18.44
N ILE A 48 11.92 -5.67 -17.26
CA ILE A 48 10.98 -6.75 -16.95
C ILE A 48 9.75 -6.68 -17.86
N GLN A 49 9.17 -5.49 -18.07
CA GLN A 49 8.05 -5.33 -19.02
C GLN A 49 8.43 -5.72 -20.45
N LEU A 50 9.61 -5.31 -20.92
CA LEU A 50 10.08 -5.71 -22.24
C LEU A 50 10.30 -7.22 -22.32
N ALA A 51 10.87 -7.84 -21.29
CA ALA A 51 11.02 -9.29 -21.22
C ALA A 51 9.64 -9.99 -21.28
N ILE A 52 8.67 -9.52 -20.52
CA ILE A 52 7.28 -10.03 -20.56
C ILE A 52 6.68 -9.83 -21.96
N ALA A 53 6.83 -8.66 -22.57
CA ALA A 53 6.32 -8.40 -23.92
C ALA A 53 6.96 -9.34 -24.96
N VAL A 54 8.27 -9.59 -24.86
CA VAL A 54 8.97 -10.56 -25.70
C VAL A 54 8.45 -11.97 -25.46
N LEU A 55 8.25 -12.39 -24.22
CA LEU A 55 7.67 -13.69 -23.89
C LEU A 55 6.25 -13.83 -24.48
N ILE A 56 5.43 -12.79 -24.40
CA ILE A 56 4.09 -12.78 -25.00
C ILE A 56 4.18 -12.92 -26.52
N VAL A 57 5.09 -12.20 -27.18
CA VAL A 57 5.27 -12.28 -28.64
C VAL A 57 5.76 -13.67 -29.06
N LEU A 58 6.73 -14.23 -28.35
CA LEU A 58 7.24 -15.57 -28.62
C LEU A 58 6.17 -16.65 -28.42
N TRP A 59 5.34 -16.50 -27.38
CA TRP A 59 4.19 -17.37 -27.14
C TRP A 59 3.15 -17.26 -28.26
N LEU A 60 2.84 -16.04 -28.72
CA LEU A 60 1.91 -15.82 -29.82
C LEU A 60 2.39 -16.45 -31.14
N LEU A 61 3.72 -16.48 -31.34
CA LEU A 61 4.34 -17.11 -32.50
C LEU A 61 4.54 -18.63 -32.34
N ASP A 62 4.04 -19.23 -31.25
CA ASP A 62 4.18 -20.65 -30.92
C ASP A 62 5.66 -21.09 -30.86
N ARG A 63 6.55 -20.19 -30.42
CA ARG A 63 8.00 -20.42 -30.30
C ARG A 63 8.45 -20.72 -28.86
N LEU A 64 7.50 -20.81 -27.93
CA LEU A 64 7.69 -21.08 -26.50
C LEU A 64 7.01 -22.41 -26.17
#